data_AF-A0A1U7D3K5-F1
#
_entry.id   AF-A0A1U7D3K5-F1
#
_cell.length_a   1.000
_cell.length_b   1.000
_cell.length_c   1.000
_cell.angle_alpha   90.00
_cell.angle_beta   90.00
_cell.angle_gamma   90.00
#
_symmetry.space_group_name_H-M   'P 1'
#
loop_
_entity.id
_entity.type
_entity.pdbx_description
1 polymer ?
#
loop_
_entity_poly.entity_id
_entity_poly.type
_entity_poly.pdbx_seq_one_letter_code
_entity_poly.pdbx_strand_id
1 'polypeptide(L)' 'MLRNIEELSRILTDHDSRRLLAEATGALLDSQFYQCLKALRALIPREDRLLAASRS' A
#
# COMPACT_ATOMS: atom_id res chain seq x y z
N MET A 1 -4.50 -6.18 -11.83
CA MET A 1 -4.29 -5.20 -10.74
C MET A 1 -4.48 -5.82 -9.36
N LEU A 2 -5.57 -6.51 -9.07
CA LEU A 2 -5.80 -7.10 -7.74
C LEU A 2 -4.65 -8.02 -7.27
N ARG A 3 -4.18 -8.93 -8.15
CA ARG A 3 -2.99 -9.77 -7.91
C ARG A 3 -1.76 -8.97 -7.48
N ASN A 4 -1.53 -7.79 -8.06
CA ASN A 4 -0.35 -6.98 -7.75
C ASN A 4 -0.47 -6.37 -6.34
N ILE A 5 -1.69 -5.98 -5.92
CA ILE A 5 -1.95 -5.50 -4.56
C ILE A 5 -1.77 -6.64 -3.55
N GLU A 6 -2.22 -7.86 -3.89
CA GLU A 6 -1.98 -9.05 -3.06
C GLU A 6 -0.48 -9.37 -2.93
N GLU A 7 0.29 -9.28 -4.01
CA GLU A 7 1.74 -9.48 -3.97
C GLU A 7 2.42 -8.43 -3.09
N LEU A 8 2.03 -7.15 -3.20
CA LEU A 8 2.51 -6.10 -2.31
C LEU A 8 2.18 -6.37 -0.85
N SER A 9 1.01 -6.94 -0.52
CA SER A 9 0.63 -7.26 0.86
C SER A 9 1.48 -8.36 1.50
N ARG A 10 2.13 -9.19 0.69
CA ARG A 10 3.07 -10.22 1.18
C ARG A 10 4.45 -9.63 1.50
N ILE A 11 4.83 -8.57 0.79
CA ILE A 11 6.14 -7.91 0.95
C ILE A 11 6.05 -6.87 2.07
N LEU A 12 5.03 -6.00 2.03
CA LEU A 12 4.82 -4.91 2.96
C LEU A 12 4.01 -5.38 4.18
N THR A 13 4.72 -5.92 5.16
CA THR A 13 4.13 -6.60 6.32
C THR A 13 3.82 -5.67 7.50
N ASP A 14 4.24 -4.40 7.48
CA ASP A 14 3.94 -3.44 8.56
C ASP A 14 2.44 -3.08 8.61
N HIS A 15 1.95 -2.78 9.81
CA HIS A 15 0.52 -2.55 10.07
C HIS A 15 -0.06 -1.42 9.19
N ASP A 16 0.72 -0.37 8.99
CA ASP A 16 0.33 0.83 8.30
C ASP A 16 0.20 0.62 6.78
N SER A 17 1.14 -0.14 6.19
CA SER A 17 1.07 -0.56 4.79
C SER A 17 -0.08 -1.55 4.55
N ARG A 18 -0.31 -2.51 5.46
CA ARG A 18 -1.46 -3.43 5.34
C ARG A 18 -2.79 -2.69 5.29
N ARG A 19 -2.95 -1.63 6.10
CA ARG A 19 -4.16 -0.81 6.09
C ARG A 19 -4.37 -0.12 4.74
N LEU A 20 -3.32 0.50 4.19
CA LEU A 20 -3.38 1.14 2.86
C LEU A 20 -3.66 0.15 1.73
N LEU A 21 -3.09 -1.05 1.79
CA LEU A 21 -3.34 -2.10 0.79
C LEU A 21 -4.76 -2.67 0.89
N ALA A 22 -5.33 -2.77 2.09
CA ALA A 22 -6.73 -3.13 2.28
C ALA A 22 -7.67 -2.05 1.72
N GLU A 23 -7.39 -0.77 1.96
CA GLU A 23 -8.12 0.36 1.39
C GLU A 23 -8.05 0.37 -0.15
N ALA A 24 -6.86 0.13 -0.72
CA ALA A 24 -6.66 0.04 -2.16
C ALA A 24 -7.43 -1.15 -2.77
N THR A 25 -7.46 -2.28 -2.08
CA THR A 25 -8.23 -3.48 -2.48
C THR A 25 -9.72 -3.18 -2.52
N GLY A 26 -10.28 -2.60 -1.46
CA GLY A 26 -11.69 -2.23 -1.40
C GLY A 26 -12.06 -1.24 -2.52
N ALA A 27 -11.29 -0.17 -2.67
CA ALA A 27 -11.51 0.83 -3.71
C ALA A 27 -11.43 0.23 -5.13
N LEU A 28 -10.56 -0.76 -5.36
CA LEU A 28 -10.47 -1.43 -6.65
C LEU A 28 -11.71 -2.30 -6.93
N LEU A 29 -12.21 -3.02 -5.93
CA LEU A 29 -13.44 -3.83 -6.03
C LEU A 29 -14.66 -2.95 -6.29
N ASP A 30 -14.70 -1.75 -5.69
CA ASP A 30 -15.77 -0.77 -5.86
C ASP A 30 -15.60 0.11 -7.12
N SER A 31 -14.63 -0.19 -8.01
CA SER A 31 -14.31 0.59 -9.22
C SER A 31 -13.94 2.07 -8.95
N GLN A 32 -13.51 2.39 -7.73
CA GLN A 32 -13.03 3.69 -7.30
C GLN A 32 -11.53 3.84 -7.59
N PHE A 33 -11.15 3.84 -8.87
CA PHE A 33 -9.74 3.79 -9.30
C PHE A 33 -8.88 4.92 -8.73
N TYR A 34 -9.40 6.14 -8.64
CA TYR A 34 -8.67 7.26 -8.04
C TYR A 34 -8.35 6.99 -6.56
N GLN A 35 -9.32 6.47 -5.81
CA GLN A 35 -9.15 6.16 -4.39
C GLN A 35 -8.15 5.01 -4.19
N CYS A 36 -8.18 4.01 -5.07
CA CYS A 36 -7.18 2.93 -5.12
C CYS A 36 -5.77 3.50 -5.35
N LEU A 37 -5.57 4.29 -6.40
CA LEU A 37 -4.27 4.89 -6.72
C LEU A 37 -3.78 5.84 -5.62
N LYS A 38 -4.68 6.59 -5.00
CA LYS A 38 -4.38 7.48 -3.87
C LYS A 38 -3.86 6.68 -2.66
N ALA A 39 -4.50 5.56 -2.32
CA ALA A 39 -4.05 4.68 -1.24
C ALA A 39 -2.68 4.05 -1.55
N LEU A 40 -2.47 3.56 -2.78
CA LEU A 40 -1.17 3.02 -3.21
C LEU A 40 -0.06 4.07 -3.17
N ARG A 41 -0.32 5.31 -3.58
CA ARG A 41 0.69 6.39 -3.53
C ARG A 41 1.13 6.74 -2.11
N ALA A 42 0.28 6.49 -1.11
CA ALA A 42 0.62 6.72 0.29
C ALA A 42 1.65 5.71 0.85
N LEU A 43 1.97 4.63 0.13
CA LEU A 43 3.01 3.66 0.49
C LEU A 43 4.42 4.22 0.30
N ILE A 44 4.66 4.99 -0.77
CA ILE A 44 5.99 5.53 -1.14
C ILE A 44 6.68 6.28 0.03
N PRO A 45 6.07 7.30 0.65
CA PRO A 45 6.73 8.02 1.75
C PRO A 45 6.93 7.17 3.00
N ARG A 46 6.25 6.02 3.13
CA ARG A 46 6.45 5.09 4.25
C ARG A 46 7.67 4.20 4.04
N GLU A 47 7.86 3.71 2.83
CA GLU A 47 9.08 2.99 2.46
C GLU A 47 10.31 3.87 2.70
N ASP A 48 10.26 5.14 2.28
CA ASP A 48 11.34 6.10 2.53
C ASP A 48 11.66 6.27 4.03
N ARG A 49 10.63 6.33 4.89
CA ARG A 49 10.81 6.43 6.34
C ARG A 49 11.39 5.16 6.95
N LEU A 50 10.90 3.99 6.54
CA LEU A 50 11.39 2.69 7.03
C LEU A 50 12.86 2.48 6.63
N LEU A 51 13.22 2.83 5.39
CA LEU A 51 14.60 2.77 4.89
C LEU A 51 15.51 3.80 5.56
N ALA A 52 15.00 4.99 5.90
CA ALA A 52 15.77 5.97 6.66
C ALA A 52 16.02 5.51 8.11
N ALA A 53 15.01 4.94 8.77
CA ALA A 53 15.10 4.44 10.14
C ALA A 53 15.99 3.18 10.28
N SER A 54 16.15 2.38 9.23
CA SER A 54 17.03 1.20 9.25
C SER A 54 18.52 1.54 9.09
N ARG A 55 18.87 2.79 8.74
CA ARG A 55 20.25 3.26 8.53
C ARG A 55 20.86 4.00 9.73
N SER A 56 20.09 4.18 10.81
CA SER A 56 20.51 4.84 12.06
C SER A 56 20.76 3.82 13.16
#